data_AF-A0A7C3B2B4-F1
#
_entry.id   AF-A0A7C3B2B4-F1
#
_cell.length_a   1.000
_cell.length_b   1.000
_cell.length_c   1.000
_cell.angle_alpha   90.00
_cell.angle_beta   90.00
_cell.angle_gamma   90.00
#
_symmetry.space_group_name_H-M   'P 1'
#
loop_
_entity.id
_entity.type
_entity.pdbx_description
1 polymer ?
#
loop_
_entity_poly.entity_id
_entity_poly.type
_entity_poly.pdbx_seq_one_letter_code
_entity_poly.pdbx_strand_id
1 'polypeptide(L)'
;MPISREQFEKGLDNTAQRILKFLTEHPDSAYEPSEIVEAIDEGKLPSENSLWRGMALLSLTWQNHSILEELVKKGLVDKKIIKGGSWYCIHRD
;
A
#
# COMPACT_ATOMS: atom_id res chain seq x y z
N MET A 1 -23.34 2.25 9.87
CA MET A 1 -23.44 2.95 8.57
C MET A 1 -22.12 2.75 7.84
N PRO A 2 -22.10 2.16 6.62
CA PRO A 2 -20.88 2.07 5.85
C PRO A 2 -20.47 3.48 5.39
N ILE A 3 -19.18 3.78 5.49
CA ILE A 3 -18.61 5.06 5.04
C ILE A 3 -18.55 5.02 3.51
N SER A 4 -19.08 6.04 2.83
CA SER A 4 -19.01 6.13 1.37
C SER A 4 -17.56 6.29 0.89
N ARG A 5 -17.22 5.72 -0.27
CA ARG A 5 -15.88 5.80 -0.90
C ARG A 5 -15.30 7.23 -0.89
N GLU A 6 -16.13 8.23 -1.22
CA GLU A 6 -15.76 9.66 -1.23
C GLU A 6 -15.50 10.26 0.16
N GLN A 7 -16.16 9.77 1.22
CA GLN A 7 -15.93 10.22 2.60
C GLN A 7 -14.63 9.65 3.17
N PHE A 8 -14.24 8.45 2.71
CA PHE A 8 -12.97 7.85 3.04
C PHE A 8 -11.83 8.59 2.35
N GLU A 9 -11.96 8.90 1.07
CA GLU A 9 -10.97 9.67 0.31
C GLU A 9 -10.68 11.06 0.93
N LYS A 10 -11.70 11.75 1.47
CA LYS A 10 -11.50 13.06 2.13
C LYS A 10 -10.78 13.01 3.48
N GLY A 11 -10.73 11.85 4.13
CA GLY A 11 -10.07 11.65 5.43
C GLY A 11 -8.82 10.76 5.37
N LEU A 12 -8.41 10.34 4.17
CA LEU A 12 -7.29 9.45 3.98
C LEU A 12 -5.96 10.19 3.99
N ASP A 13 -5.00 9.63 4.72
CA ASP A 13 -3.60 9.97 4.53
C ASP A 13 -3.25 9.88 3.04
N ASN A 14 -2.50 10.88 2.57
CA ASN A 14 -2.10 11.03 1.17
C ASN A 14 -1.45 9.73 0.63
N THR A 15 -0.80 8.97 1.52
CA THR A 15 -0.21 7.66 1.25
C THR A 15 -1.24 6.58 0.91
N ALA A 16 -2.36 6.51 1.64
CA ALA A 16 -3.39 5.51 1.42
C ALA A 16 -4.08 5.69 0.06
N GLN A 17 -4.30 6.95 -0.36
CA GLN A 17 -4.81 7.26 -1.70
C GLN A 17 -3.82 6.81 -2.78
N ARG A 18 -2.52 7.03 -2.57
CA ARG A 18 -1.47 6.61 -3.51
C ARG A 18 -1.38 5.08 -3.62
N ILE A 19 -1.50 4.36 -2.50
CA ILE A 19 -1.57 2.90 -2.48
C ILE A 19 -2.78 2.40 -3.28
N LEU A 20 -3.97 2.94 -2.99
CA LEU A 20 -5.19 2.55 -3.70
C LEU A 20 -5.09 2.85 -5.19
N LYS A 21 -4.56 4.01 -5.56
CA LYS A 21 -4.35 4.39 -6.95
C LYS A 21 -3.43 3.39 -7.66
N PHE A 22 -2.28 3.07 -7.06
CA PHE A 22 -1.33 2.10 -7.61
C PHE A 22 -1.97 0.72 -7.81
N LEU A 23 -2.67 0.19 -6.80
CA LEU A 23 -3.35 -1.11 -6.91
C LEU A 23 -4.49 -1.10 -7.92
N THR A 24 -5.16 0.05 -8.12
CA THR A 24 -6.21 0.22 -9.13
C THR A 24 -5.64 0.27 -10.55
N GLU A 25 -4.45 0.85 -10.74
CA GLU A 25 -3.73 0.85 -12.02
C GLU A 25 -3.21 -0.55 -12.38
N HIS A 26 -2.97 -1.40 -11.38
CA HIS A 26 -2.50 -2.78 -11.55
C HIS A 26 -3.45 -3.84 -10.95
N PRO A 27 -4.69 -3.95 -11.47
CA PRO A 27 -5.74 -4.71 -10.81
C PRO A 27 -5.63 -6.24 -10.98
N ASP A 28 -4.78 -6.72 -11.89
CA ASP A 28 -4.54 -8.15 -12.14
C ASP A 28 -3.31 -8.69 -11.40
N SER A 29 -2.59 -7.82 -10.69
CA SER A 29 -1.36 -8.17 -9.97
C SER A 29 -1.55 -8.01 -8.47
N ALA A 30 -0.84 -8.85 -7.70
CA ALA A 30 -0.71 -8.69 -6.27
C ALA A 30 0.72 -8.25 -5.97
N TYR A 31 0.90 -7.39 -4.98
CA TYR A 31 2.19 -6.80 -4.64
C TYR A 31 2.50 -6.98 -3.16
N GLU A 32 3.78 -7.13 -2.85
CA GLU A 32 4.25 -7.08 -1.47
C GLU A 32 4.24 -5.63 -0.94
N PRO A 33 4.10 -5.42 0.39
CA PRO A 33 4.17 -4.10 1.00
C PRO A 33 5.38 -3.28 0.55
N SER A 34 6.54 -3.91 0.46
CA SER A 34 7.79 -3.27 0.02
C SER A 34 7.72 -2.78 -1.42
N GLU A 35 7.12 -3.55 -2.33
CA GLU A 35 6.95 -3.17 -3.74
C GLU A 35 5.97 -2.00 -3.88
N ILE A 36 4.88 -2.02 -3.10
CA ILE A 36 3.91 -0.92 -3.07
C ILE A 36 4.58 0.35 -2.54
N VAL A 37 5.35 0.26 -1.45
CA VAL A 37 6.09 1.39 -0.87
C VAL A 37 7.07 1.95 -1.90
N GLU A 38 7.81 1.08 -2.57
CA GLU A 38 8.79 1.48 -3.58
C GLU A 38 8.12 2.20 -4.76
N ALA A 39 6.98 1.68 -5.24
CA ALA A 39 6.23 2.28 -6.34
C ALA A 39 5.61 3.64 -5.98
N ILE A 40 5.08 3.82 -4.76
CA ILE A 40 4.47 5.10 -4.35
C ILE A 40 5.50 6.14 -3.89
N ASP A 41 6.70 5.71 -3.50
CA ASP A 41 7.78 6.55 -2.95
C ASP A 41 8.97 6.70 -3.92
N GLU A 42 8.85 6.22 -5.17
CA GLU A 42 9.88 6.23 -6.22
C GLU A 42 10.51 7.62 -6.49
N GLY A 43 9.82 8.71 -6.10
CA GLY A 43 10.32 10.09 -6.20
C GLY A 43 10.93 10.69 -4.93
N LYS A 44 10.97 9.96 -3.82
CA LYS A 44 11.41 10.46 -2.49
C LYS A 44 12.51 9.62 -1.84
N LEU A 45 12.77 8.42 -2.34
CA LEU A 45 13.87 7.59 -1.85
C LEU A 45 15.23 8.19 -2.26
N PRO A 46 16.16 8.41 -1.30
CA PRO A 46 17.48 8.96 -1.61
C PRO A 46 18.24 8.03 -2.57
N SER A 47 18.71 8.58 -3.69
CA SER A 47 19.20 7.85 -4.87
C SER A 47 20.55 7.15 -4.72
N GLU A 48 21.31 7.26 -3.63
CA GLU A 48 22.75 6.88 -3.68
C GLU A 48 23.32 6.02 -2.55
N ASN A 49 22.55 5.60 -1.55
CA ASN A 49 23.07 4.67 -0.54
C ASN A 49 22.10 3.52 -0.25
N SER A 50 22.45 2.33 -0.76
CA SER A 50 21.67 1.08 -0.65
C SER A 50 21.26 0.73 0.79
N LEU A 51 22.10 1.01 1.79
CA LEU A 51 21.79 0.75 3.21
C LEU A 51 20.73 1.70 3.78
N TRP A 52 20.85 3.01 3.54
CA TRP A 52 19.87 4.00 4.02
C TRP A 52 18.53 3.85 3.29
N ARG A 53 18.55 3.48 2.01
CA ARG A 53 17.34 3.13 1.24
C ARG A 53 16.65 1.90 1.82
N GLY A 54 17.39 0.84 2.17
CA GLY A 54 16.82 -0.34 2.82
C GLY A 54 16.19 -0.05 4.17
N MET A 55 16.84 0.77 5.01
CA MET A 55 16.30 1.18 6.31
C MET A 55 15.05 2.07 6.18
N ALA A 56 15.06 3.01 5.22
CA ALA A 56 13.90 3.85 4.92
C ALA A 56 12.73 3.00 4.41
N LEU A 57 12.98 2.07 3.49
CA LEU A 57 11.98 1.14 2.98
C LEU A 57 11.39 0.28 4.10
N LEU A 58 12.19 -0.27 5.01
CA LEU A 58 11.68 -1.05 6.15
C LEU A 58 10.77 -0.21 7.06
N SER A 59 11.17 1.02 7.39
CA SER A 59 10.38 1.92 8.23
C SER A 59 9.07 2.33 7.56
N LEU A 60 9.11 2.68 6.27
CA LEU A 60 7.94 3.05 5.48
C LEU A 60 7.02 1.85 5.25
N THR A 61 7.59 0.67 5.01
CA THR A 61 6.83 -0.58 4.87
C THR A 61 6.04 -0.88 6.13
N TRP A 62 6.63 -0.66 7.31
CA TRP A 62 5.91 -0.91 8.56
C TRP A 62 4.77 0.08 8.81
N GLN A 63 4.96 1.37 8.50
CA GLN A 63 3.89 2.37 8.56
C GLN A 63 2.78 2.09 7.54
N ASN A 64 3.17 1.79 6.30
CA ASN A 64 2.23 1.47 5.22
C ASN A 64 1.51 0.15 5.45
N HIS A 65 2.09 -0.78 6.19
CA HIS A 65 1.43 -2.02 6.58
C HIS A 65 0.17 -1.75 7.40
N SER A 66 0.21 -0.82 8.36
CA SER A 66 -0.99 -0.45 9.14
C SER A 66 -2.10 0.11 8.25
N ILE A 67 -1.73 0.94 7.27
CA ILE A 67 -2.67 1.51 6.29
C ILE A 67 -3.25 0.41 5.40
N LEU A 68 -2.42 -0.50 4.89
CA LEU A 68 -2.85 -1.64 4.07
C LEU A 68 -3.85 -2.52 4.84
N GLU A 69 -3.59 -2.82 6.11
CA GLU A 69 -4.54 -3.58 6.94
C GLU A 69 -5.87 -2.84 7.15
N GLU A 70 -5.86 -1.51 7.29
CA GLU A 70 -7.09 -0.72 7.36
C GLU A 70 -7.88 -0.74 6.05
N LEU A 71 -7.19 -0.67 4.91
CA LEU A 71 -7.81 -0.79 3.58
C LEU A 71 -8.46 -2.17 3.38
N VAL A 72 -7.80 -3.23 3.88
CA VAL A 72 -8.34 -4.59 3.88
C VAL A 72 -9.57 -4.72 4.77
N LYS A 73 -9.52 -4.19 6.01
CA LYS A 73 -10.69 -4.19 6.92
C LYS A 73 -11.90 -3.47 6.34
N LYS A 74 -11.67 -2.52 5.45
CA LYS A 74 -12.73 -1.76 4.76
C LYS A 74 -13.21 -2.41 3.46
N GLY A 75 -12.63 -3.54 3.05
CA GLY A 75 -12.99 -4.25 1.83
C GLY A 75 -12.59 -3.52 0.55
N LEU A 76 -11.59 -2.64 0.61
CA LEU A 76 -11.07 -1.94 -0.59
C LEU A 76 -9.91 -2.67 -1.25
N VAL A 77 -9.18 -3.47 -0.47
CA VAL A 77 -7.99 -4.21 -0.88
C VAL A 77 -8.14 -5.63 -0.34
N ASP A 78 -7.77 -6.62 -1.13
CA ASP A 78 -7.65 -8.00 -0.69
C ASP A 78 -6.23 -8.29 -0.23
N LYS A 79 -6.11 -9.07 0.84
CA LYS A 79 -4.84 -9.60 1.34
C LYS A 79 -4.79 -11.11 1.14
N LYS A 80 -3.71 -11.59 0.55
CA LYS A 80 -3.37 -13.02 0.47
C LYS A 80 -2.05 -13.27 1.17
N ILE A 81 -1.96 -14.36 1.92
CA ILE A 81 -0.72 -14.79 2.57
C ILE A 81 -0.16 -15.97 1.78
N ILE A 82 1.03 -15.79 1.22
CA ILE A 82 1.69 -16.79 0.37
C ILE A 82 3.09 -17.04 0.94
N LYS A 83 3.37 -18.28 1.35
CA LYS A 83 4.69 -18.72 1.86
C LYS A 83 5.29 -17.83 2.97
N GLY A 84 4.45 -17.20 3.79
CA GLY A 84 4.88 -16.30 4.87
C GLY A 84 5.02 -14.83 4.46
N GLY A 85 4.86 -14.50 3.18
CA GLY A 85 4.72 -13.12 2.69
C GLY A 85 3.25 -12.68 2.65
N SER A 86 3.00 -11.39 2.85
CA SER A 86 1.68 -10.77 2.67
C SER A 86 1.65 -10.07 1.32
N TRP A 87 0.64 -10.40 0.51
CA TRP A 87 0.43 -9.89 -0.84
C TRP A 87 -0.91 -9.14 -0.87
N TYR A 88 -0.93 -7.96 -1.49
CA TYR A 88 -2.09 -7.08 -1.54
C TYR A 88 -2.49 -6.80 -2.98
N CYS A 89 -3.79 -6.85 -3.26
CA CYS A 89 -4.37 -6.52 -4.57
C CYS A 89 -5.67 -5.74 -4.39
N ILE A 90 -6.09 -4.98 -5.41
CA ILE A 90 -7.36 -4.24 -5.33
C ILE A 90 -8.54 -5.22 -5.18
N HIS A 91 -9.51 -4.88 -4.33
CA HIS A 91 -10.74 -5.65 -4.22
C HIS A 91 -11.58 -5.44 -5.49
N ARG A 92 -11.86 -6.51 -6.22
CA ARG A 92 -12.78 -6.52 -7.36
C ARG A 92 -14.11 -7.12 -6.88
N ASP A 93 -15.10 -6.25 -6.73
CA ASP A 93 -16.51 -6.60 -6.46
C ASP A 93 -17.12 -7.32 -7.68
#